data_AF-A0A961RY14-F1
#
_entry.id   AF-A0A961RY14-F1
#
_cell.length_a   1.000
_cell.length_b   1.000
_cell.length_c   1.000
_cell.angle_alpha   90.00
_cell.angle_beta   90.00
_cell.angle_gamma   90.00
#
_symmetry.space_group_name_H-M   'P 1'
#
loop_
_entity.id
_entity.type
_entity.pdbx_description
1 polymer ?
#
loop_
_entity_poly.entity_id
_entity_poly.type
_entity_poly.pdbx_seq_one_letter_code
_entity_poly.pdbx_strand_id
1 'polypeptide(L)'
;IPLLLGAGYAAIVLVFWSRGEGGFDTLDNVAALFRSRELLLAGWIHYLAFDLFIGAWQARTAANEAIPFVLVIPCLVLTFLFGPVGLLLFFAIRSARGRRTSTPNEGLVS
;
A
#
# COMPACT_ATOMS: atom_id res chain seq x y z
N ILE A 1 -14.00 -1.16 5.70
CA ILE A 1 -12.88 -1.37 6.65
C ILE A 1 -11.78 -0.31 6.46
N PRO A 2 -11.07 -0.20 5.31
CA PRO A 2 -10.00 0.80 5.15
C PRO A 2 -10.48 2.26 5.27
N LEU A 3 -11.69 2.58 4.79
CA LEU A 3 -12.28 3.91 4.97
C LEU A 3 -12.58 4.26 6.45
N LEU A 4 -12.95 3.27 7.27
CA LEU A 4 -13.18 3.48 8.71
C LEU A 4 -11.86 3.72 9.43
N LEU A 5 -10.81 2.99 9.07
CA LEU A 5 -9.46 3.20 9.60
C LEU A 5 -8.90 4.56 9.17
N GLY A 6 -9.11 4.97 7.92
CA GLY A 6 -8.73 6.30 7.42
C GLY A 6 -9.46 7.44 8.14
N ALA A 7 -10.77 7.29 8.40
CA ALA A 7 -11.53 8.28 9.17
C ALA A 7 -11.07 8.36 10.64
N GLY A 8 -10.78 7.21 11.27
CA GLY A 8 -10.21 7.16 12.62
C GLY A 8 -8.83 7.81 12.69
N TYR A 9 -7.96 7.54 11.72
CA TYR A 9 -6.66 8.20 11.59
C TYR A 9 -6.80 9.72 11.45
N ALA A 10 -7.68 10.19 10.56
CA ALA A 10 -7.89 11.62 10.33
C ALA A 10 -8.36 12.33 11.60
N ALA A 11 -9.26 11.72 12.38
CA ALA A 11 -9.71 12.25 13.66
C ALA A 11 -8.57 12.35 14.69
N ILE A 12 -7.71 11.33 14.79
CA ILE A 12 -6.55 11.33 15.69
C ILE A 12 -5.56 12.42 15.29
N VAL A 13 -5.21 12.51 14.01
CA VAL A 13 -4.30 13.56 13.53
C VAL A 13 -4.87 14.94 13.80
N LEU A 14 -6.13 15.20 13.46
CA LEU A 14 -6.75 16.51 13.69
C LEU A 14 -6.73 16.94 15.17
N VAL A 15 -6.87 16.00 16.11
CA VAL A 15 -6.91 16.29 17.55
C VAL A 15 -5.51 16.42 18.16
N PHE A 16 -4.53 15.64 17.69
CA PHE A 16 -3.23 15.51 18.33
C PHE A 16 -2.07 16.15 17.57
N TRP A 17 -2.26 16.56 16.32
CA TRP A 17 -1.21 17.15 15.48
C TRP A 17 -0.59 18.41 16.11
N SER A 18 -1.41 19.28 16.73
CA SER A 18 -0.93 20.50 17.38
C SER A 18 -0.16 20.26 18.68
N ARG A 19 -0.12 19.01 19.17
CA ARG A 19 0.61 18.60 20.38
C ARG A 19 1.90 17.85 20.07
N GLY A 20 2.18 17.59 18.79
CA GLY A 20 3.41 16.94 18.36
C GLY A 20 4.57 17.91 18.31
N GLU A 21 5.65 17.58 19.01
CA GLU A 21 6.95 18.20 18.79
C GLU A 21 7.71 17.39 17.74
N GLY A 22 7.96 17.97 16.56
CA GLY A 22 8.67 17.33 15.46
C GLY A 22 8.05 17.59 14.09
N GLY A 23 8.46 16.79 13.09
CA GLY A 23 8.18 17.02 11.67
C GLY A 23 8.74 15.92 10.77
N PHE A 24 8.43 15.96 9.47
CA PHE A 24 8.92 15.01 8.46
C PHE A 24 10.10 15.55 7.62
N ASP A 25 10.67 16.67 8.03
CA ASP A 25 11.73 17.40 7.36
C ASP A 25 13.13 16.84 7.66
N THR A 26 13.35 16.32 8.87
CA THR A 26 14.60 15.67 9.28
C THR A 26 14.35 14.36 10.02
N LEU A 27 15.32 13.45 10.03
CA LEU A 27 15.22 12.18 10.75
C LEU A 27 15.01 12.41 12.26
N ASP A 28 15.69 13.40 12.82
CA ASP A 28 15.58 13.76 14.24
C ASP A 28 14.16 14.26 14.58
N ASN A 29 13.57 15.05 13.69
CA ASN A 29 12.20 15.53 13.83
C ASN A 29 11.16 14.40 13.69
N VAL A 30 11.42 13.41 12.83
CA VAL A 30 10.59 12.20 12.76
C VAL A 30 10.74 11.42 14.07
N ALA A 31 11.96 11.22 14.57
CA ALA A 31 12.18 10.54 15.84
C ALA A 31 11.46 11.26 17.00
N ALA A 32 11.42 12.59 16.99
CA ALA A 32 10.69 13.38 17.97
C ALA A 32 9.17 13.13 17.93
N LEU A 33 8.54 13.09 16.75
CA LEU A 33 7.12 12.77 16.60
C LEU A 33 6.76 11.40 17.20
N PHE A 34 7.63 10.41 17.02
CA PHE A 34 7.42 9.05 17.51
C PHE A 34 7.68 8.88 19.01
N ARG A 35 8.17 9.91 19.73
CA ARG A 35 8.25 9.90 21.20
C ARG A 35 6.89 10.06 21.87
N SER A 36 5.92 10.71 21.22
CA SER A 36 4.54 10.77 21.71
C SER A 36 3.86 9.42 21.45
N ARG A 37 3.29 8.83 22.50
CA ARG A 37 2.59 7.55 22.40
C ARG A 37 1.32 7.64 21.55
N GLU A 38 0.68 8.81 21.56
CA GLU A 38 -0.50 9.12 20.75
C GLU A 38 -0.16 9.22 19.26
N LEU A 39 0.91 9.93 18.92
CA LEU A 39 1.37 10.07 17.54
C LEU A 39 1.99 8.77 17.01
N LEU A 40 2.66 8.01 17.86
CA LEU A 40 3.11 6.65 17.55
C LEU A 40 1.93 5.74 17.20
N LEU A 41 0.86 5.77 18.00
CA LEU A 41 -0.37 5.02 17.72
C LEU A 41 -1.02 5.49 16.41
N ALA A 42 -1.07 6.81 16.18
CA ALA A 42 -1.59 7.38 14.94
C ALA A 42 -0.80 6.87 13.72
N GLY A 43 0.54 6.86 13.81
CA GLY A 43 1.42 6.30 12.77
C GLY A 43 1.19 4.81 12.56
N TRP A 44 1.02 4.04 13.63
CA TRP A 44 0.73 2.60 13.52
C TRP A 44 -0.61 2.32 12.83
N ILE A 45 -1.67 3.03 13.22
CA ILE A 45 -2.98 2.93 12.56
C ILE A 45 -2.89 3.38 11.10
N HIS A 46 -2.12 4.43 10.81
CA HIS A 46 -1.88 4.91 9.45
C HIS A 46 -1.28 3.82 8.56
N TYR A 47 -0.21 3.15 9.01
CA TYR A 47 0.40 2.07 8.26
C TYR A 47 -0.58 0.91 8.01
N LEU A 48 -1.28 0.45 9.05
CA LEU A 48 -2.28 -0.62 8.91
C LEU A 48 -3.40 -0.24 7.93
N ALA A 49 -3.91 1.00 8.03
CA ALA A 49 -4.97 1.48 7.15
C ALA A 49 -4.50 1.51 5.69
N PHE A 50 -3.28 2.01 5.46
CA PHE A 50 -2.68 2.11 4.14
C PHE A 50 -2.40 0.73 3.55
N ASP A 51 -1.78 -0.17 4.30
CA ASP A 51 -1.43 -1.52 3.85
C ASP A 51 -2.67 -2.34 3.50
N LEU A 52 -3.73 -2.25 4.31
CA LEU A 52 -5.02 -2.91 4.01
C LEU A 52 -5.73 -2.29 2.81
N PHE A 53 -5.64 -0.97 2.63
CA PHE A 53 -6.19 -0.29 1.47
C PHE A 53 -5.48 -0.76 0.18
N ILE A 54 -4.15 -0.76 0.18
CA ILE A 54 -3.34 -1.20 -0.95
C ILE A 54 -3.55 -2.69 -1.22
N GLY A 55 -3.60 -3.53 -0.19
CA GLY A 55 -3.89 -4.96 -0.34
C GLY A 55 -5.26 -5.23 -0.96
N ALA A 56 -6.30 -4.50 -0.53
CA ALA A 56 -7.62 -4.59 -1.14
C ALA A 56 -7.63 -4.15 -2.61
N TRP A 57 -6.88 -3.08 -2.93
CA TRP A 57 -6.69 -2.62 -4.30
C TRP A 57 -5.96 -3.66 -5.17
N GLN A 58 -4.89 -4.30 -4.65
CA GLN A 58 -4.17 -5.37 -5.35
C GLN A 58 -5.08 -6.55 -5.65
N ALA A 59 -5.85 -7.02 -4.66
CA ALA A 59 -6.79 -8.13 -4.86
C ALA A 59 -7.86 -7.81 -5.91
N ARG A 60 -8.42 -6.60 -5.89
CA ARG A 60 -9.40 -6.14 -6.91
C ARG A 60 -8.78 -6.05 -8.29
N THR A 61 -7.58 -5.47 -8.39
CA THR A 61 -6.87 -5.28 -9.65
C THR A 61 -6.49 -6.62 -10.26
N ALA A 62 -5.99 -7.56 -9.44
CA ALA A 62 -5.69 -8.91 -9.88
C ALA A 62 -6.91 -9.64 -10.43
N ALA A 63 -8.07 -9.50 -9.77
CA ALA A 63 -9.32 -10.07 -10.26
C ALA A 63 -9.73 -9.47 -11.61
N ASN A 64 -9.65 -8.14 -11.76
CA ASN A 64 -9.98 -7.45 -13.01
C ASN A 64 -9.04 -7.80 -14.16
N GLU A 65 -7.77 -8.08 -13.88
CA GLU A 65 -6.74 -8.40 -14.87
C GLU A 65 -6.49 -9.91 -15.03
N ALA A 66 -7.36 -10.75 -14.46
CA ALA A 66 -7.24 -12.21 -14.47
C ALA A 66 -5.84 -12.70 -14.03
N ILE A 67 -5.23 -12.03 -13.06
CA ILE A 67 -3.98 -12.45 -12.43
C ILE A 67 -4.33 -13.57 -11.42
N PRO A 68 -3.70 -14.76 -11.50
CA PRO A 68 -3.93 -15.86 -10.59
C PRO A 68 -3.70 -15.43 -9.15
N PHE A 69 -4.69 -15.68 -8.29
CA PHE A 69 -4.65 -15.26 -6.90
C PHE A 69 -3.42 -15.80 -6.15
N VAL A 70 -2.92 -16.99 -6.51
CA VAL A 70 -1.70 -17.59 -5.94
C VAL A 70 -0.48 -16.67 -6.07
N LEU A 71 -0.37 -15.90 -7.15
CA LEU A 71 0.72 -14.92 -7.34
C LEU A 71 0.53 -13.66 -6.50
N VAL A 72 -0.71 -13.35 -6.13
CA VAL A 72 -1.08 -12.15 -5.35
C VAL A 72 -0.88 -12.39 -3.85
N ILE A 73 -1.08 -13.62 -3.36
CA ILE A 73 -0.87 -13.99 -1.94
C ILE A 73 0.47 -13.47 -1.39
N PRO A 74 1.65 -13.74 -2.00
CA PRO A 74 2.91 -13.21 -1.48
C PRO A 74 2.98 -11.68 -1.55
N CYS A 75 2.36 -11.03 -2.54
CA CYS A 75 2.27 -9.57 -2.61
C CYS A 75 1.44 -9.01 -1.45
N LEU A 76 0.32 -9.65 -1.10
CA LEU A 76 -0.55 -9.20 -0.01
C LEU A 76 0.16 -9.32 1.35
N VAL A 77 0.87 -10.43 1.59
CA VAL A 77 1.66 -10.62 2.82
C VAL A 77 2.78 -9.57 2.91
N LEU A 78 3.51 -9.35 1.81
CA LEU A 78 4.56 -8.34 1.77
C LEU A 78 4.01 -6.92 1.89
N THR A 79 2.80 -6.65 1.40
CA THR A 79 2.16 -5.34 1.56
C THR A 79 1.74 -5.12 3.01
N PHE A 80 1.26 -6.16 3.68
CA PHE A 80 0.86 -6.04 5.08
C PHE A 80 2.04 -5.84 6.04
N LEU A 81 3.22 -6.41 5.72
CA LEU A 81 4.40 -6.33 6.58
C LEU A 81 5.37 -5.23 6.16
N PHE A 82 5.49 -5.00 4.86
CA PHE A 82 6.47 -4.13 4.23
C PHE A 82 5.84 -3.32 3.10
N GLY A 83 4.65 -2.76 3.30
CA GLY A 83 3.85 -1.93 2.38
C GLY A 83 4.43 -1.72 0.97
N PRO A 84 5.46 -0.86 0.81
CA PRO A 84 6.08 -0.56 -0.48
C PRO A 84 6.64 -1.79 -1.24
N VAL A 85 7.24 -2.75 -0.53
CA VAL A 85 7.87 -3.94 -1.13
C VAL A 85 6.82 -4.85 -1.76
N GLY A 86 5.69 -5.08 -1.08
CA GLY A 86 4.59 -5.87 -1.63
C GLY A 86 3.96 -5.22 -2.86
N LEU A 87 3.82 -3.89 -2.84
CA LEU A 87 3.35 -3.11 -3.98
C LEU A 87 4.30 -3.21 -5.19
N LEU A 88 5.61 -3.09 -4.96
CA LEU A 88 6.63 -3.23 -6.01
C LEU A 88 6.59 -4.62 -6.65
N LEU A 89 6.47 -5.67 -5.84
CA LEU A 89 6.35 -7.03 -6.34
C LEU A 89 5.07 -7.21 -7.19
N PHE A 90 3.94 -6.66 -6.73
CA PHE A 90 2.69 -6.71 -7.49
C PHE A 90 2.82 -6.04 -8.86
N PHE A 91 3.43 -4.86 -8.92
CA PHE A 91 3.69 -4.18 -10.19
C PHE A 91 4.64 -4.94 -11.11
N ALA A 92 5.67 -5.60 -10.56
CA ALA A 92 6.58 -6.43 -11.34
C ALA A 92 5.83 -7.61 -12.00
N ILE A 93 4.99 -8.32 -11.24
CA ILE A 93 4.16 -9.43 -11.74
C ILE A 93 3.19 -8.94 -12.82
N ARG A 94 2.48 -7.85 -12.54
CA ARG A 94 1.54 -7.21 -13.46
C ARG A 94 2.20 -6.83 -14.79
N SER A 95 3.34 -6.15 -14.73
CA SER A 95 4.09 -5.72 -15.91
C SER A 95 4.62 -6.90 -16.74
N ALA A 96 5.13 -7.94 -16.09
CA ALA A 96 5.62 -9.15 -16.77
C ALA A 96 4.50 -9.95 -17.47
N ARG A 97 3.24 -9.76 -17.08
CA ARG A 97 2.08 -10.40 -17.71
C ARG A 97 1.51 -9.56 -18.86
N GLY A 98 1.42 -8.24 -18.70
CA GLY A 98 0.99 -7.33 -19.77
C GLY A 98 1.89 -7.39 -21.01
N ARG A 99 3.18 -7.70 -20.84
CA ARG A 99 4.12 -7.91 -21.97
C ARG A 99 3.90 -9.22 -22.74
N ARG A 100 3.19 -10.20 -22.16
CA ARG A 100 2.98 -11.53 -22.79
C ARG A 100 1.74 -11.62 -23.68
N THR A 101 0.86 -10.63 -23.60
CA THR A 101 -0.37 -10.56 -24.41
C THR A 101 -0.19 -9.82 -25.75
N SER A 102 1.00 -9.27 -26.02
CA SER A 102 1.32 -8.55 -27.25
C SER A 102 2.13 -9.43 -28.21
N THR A 103 1.50 -10.44 -28.79
CA THR A 103 2.00 -11.08 -30.01
C THR A 103 0.98 -10.82 -31.12
N PRO A 104 1.13 -9.76 -31.92
CA PRO A 104 0.35 -9.60 -33.15
C PRO A 104 0.68 -10.75 -34.09
N ASN A 105 -0.31 -11.57 -34.40
CA ASN A 105 -0.23 -12.57 -35.46
C ASN A 105 -0.46 -11.86 -36.81
N GLU A 106 0.53 -11.10 -37.28
CA GLU A 106 0.60 -10.63 -38.66
C GLU A 106 1.38 -11.65 -39.49
N GLY A 107 0.67 -12.69 -39.93
CA GLY A 107 1.18 -13.70 -40.83
C GLY A 107 0.10 -14.74 -41.06
N LEU A 108 -0.34 -14.87 -42.31
CA LEU A 108 -1.35 -15.82 -42.82
C LEU A 108 -2.79 -15.28 -42.92
N VAL A 109 -3.00 -14.28 -43.78
CA VAL A 109 -3.97 -14.47 -44.86
C VAL A 109 -3.33 -13.95 -46.14
N SER A 110 -2.90 -14.91 -46.96
CA SER A 110 -2.46 -14.77 -48.35
C SER A 110 -3.61 -14.33 -49.25
#